data_AF-A0A0D3FDU2-F1
#
_entry.id   AF-A0A0D3FDU2-F1
#
_cell.length_a   1.000
_cell.length_b   1.000
_cell.length_c   1.000
_cell.angle_alpha   90.00
_cell.angle_beta   90.00
_cell.angle_gamma   90.00
#
_symmetry.space_group_name_H-M   'P 1'
#
loop_
_entity.id
_entity.type
_entity.pdbx_description
1 polymer ?
#
loop_
_entity_poly.entity_id
_entity_poly.type
_entity_poly.pdbx_seq_one_letter_code
_entity_poly.pdbx_strand_id
1 'polypeptide(L)' 'MQLPGTPDIIKIPEGHCWVEGDNAACSWDSRSFGPIPLGLIKGRVTHVIWPPSKIGRVDTKMPENRISPL' A
#
# COMPACT_ATOMS: atom_id res chain seq x y z
N MET A 1 -5.54 -25.10 -6.83
CA MET A 1 -5.95 -25.78 -5.59
C MET A 1 -5.36 -24.99 -4.43
N GLN A 2 -6.16 -24.19 -3.72
CA GLN A 2 -5.71 -23.42 -2.56
C GLN A 2 -5.74 -24.35 -1.34
N LEU A 3 -4.65 -24.49 -0.61
CA LEU A 3 -4.64 -25.23 0.66
C LEU A 3 -5.13 -24.30 1.78
N PRO A 4 -6.04 -24.73 2.67
CA PRO A 4 -6.48 -23.89 3.78
C PRO A 4 -5.29 -23.55 4.69
N GLY A 5 -5.03 -22.26 4.88
CA GLY A 5 -3.94 -21.76 5.73
C GLY A 5 -2.70 -21.25 4.98
N THR A 6 -2.65 -21.34 3.65
CA THR A 6 -1.62 -20.63 2.88
C THR A 6 -2.04 -19.18 2.67
N PRO A 7 -1.17 -18.18 2.95
CA PRO A 7 -1.48 -16.79 2.62
C PRO A 7 -1.77 -16.68 1.12
N ASP A 8 -2.77 -15.88 0.76
CA ASP A 8 -3.10 -15.62 -0.64
C ASP A 8 -1.96 -14.82 -1.27
N ILE A 9 -1.04 -15.51 -1.95
CA ILE A 9 0.07 -14.89 -2.65
C ILE A 9 -0.42 -14.40 -4.01
N ILE A 10 -0.43 -13.08 -4.20
CA ILE A 10 -0.79 -12.45 -5.46
C ILE A 10 0.48 -11.90 -6.12
N LYS A 11 0.75 -12.35 -7.35
CA LYS A 11 1.80 -11.77 -8.18
C LYS A 11 1.29 -10.49 -8.84
N ILE A 12 1.95 -9.37 -8.57
CA ILE A 12 1.62 -8.09 -9.19
C ILE A 12 2.09 -8.08 -10.65
N PRO A 13 1.21 -7.80 -11.62
CA PRO A 13 1.62 -7.68 -13.03
C PRO A 13 2.63 -6.55 -13.24
N GLU A 14 3.44 -6.66 -14.28
CA GLU A 14 4.33 -5.56 -14.68
C GLU A 14 3.51 -4.29 -14.98
N GLY A 15 4.07 -3.13 -14.64
CA GLY A 15 3.39 -1.85 -14.81
C GLY A 15 2.24 -1.59 -13.82
N HIS A 16 2.04 -2.46 -12.82
CA HIS A 16 1.03 -2.29 -11.78
C HIS A 16 1.66 -2.17 -10.39
N CYS A 17 0.89 -1.67 -9.42
CA CYS A 17 1.27 -1.66 -8.02
C CYS A 17 0.16 -2.19 -7.13
N TRP A 18 0.55 -2.62 -5.94
CA TRP A 18 -0.34 -2.94 -4.83
C TRP A 18 -0.39 -1.74 -3.88
N VAL A 19 -1.59 -1.27 -3.58
CA VAL A 19 -1.83 -0.12 -2.69
C VAL A 19 -2.77 -0.56 -1.58
N GLU A 20 -2.40 -0.25 -0.33
CA GLU A 20 -3.22 -0.45 0.86
C GLU A 20 -3.28 0.83 1.67
N GLY A 21 -4.41 1.07 2.33
CA GLY A 21 -4.54 2.19 3.26
C GLY A 21 -4.12 1.81 4.69
N ASP A 22 -3.61 2.80 5.43
CA ASP A 22 -3.17 2.60 6.82
C ASP A 22 -4.32 2.19 7.77
N ASN A 23 -5.56 2.56 7.47
CA ASN A 23 -6.74 2.10 8.19
C ASN A 23 -7.33 0.85 7.51
N ALA A 24 -6.67 -0.29 7.70
CA ALA A 24 -6.98 -1.54 7.00
C ALA A 24 -8.44 -1.99 7.15
N ALA A 25 -9.09 -1.69 8.28
CA ALA A 25 -10.47 -2.08 8.57
C ALA A 25 -11.53 -1.24 7.83
N CYS A 26 -11.17 -0.04 7.37
CA CYS A 26 -12.09 0.88 6.69
C CYS A 26 -11.61 1.28 5.28
N SER A 27 -10.46 0.79 4.85
CA SER A 27 -9.91 1.10 3.54
C SER A 27 -10.52 0.22 2.46
N TRP A 28 -10.89 0.83 1.34
CA TRP A 28 -11.22 0.15 0.10
C TRP A 28 -10.02 0.26 -0.83
N ASP A 29 -9.27 -0.83 -0.96
CA ASP A 29 -7.95 -0.81 -1.61
C ASP A 29 -7.69 -2.08 -2.43
N SER A 30 -6.43 -2.38 -2.74
CA SER A 30 -6.07 -3.49 -3.62
C SER A 30 -6.51 -4.86 -3.09
N ARG A 31 -6.75 -4.98 -1.77
CA ARG A 31 -7.36 -6.19 -1.17
C ARG A 31 -8.78 -6.44 -1.69
N SER A 32 -9.48 -5.38 -2.11
CA SER A 32 -10.85 -5.43 -2.64
C SER A 32 -10.90 -5.48 -4.18
N PHE A 33 -10.08 -4.69 -4.87
CA PHE A 33 -10.16 -4.56 -6.34
C PHE A 33 -8.93 -5.06 -7.11
N GLY A 34 -7.91 -5.57 -6.41
CA GLY A 34 -6.67 -6.05 -7.01
C GLY A 34 -5.64 -4.95 -7.33
N PRO A 35 -4.56 -5.30 -8.05
CA PRO A 35 -3.50 -4.35 -8.43
C PRO A 35 -4.00 -3.26 -9.38
N ILE A 36 -3.38 -2.07 -9.32
CA ILE A 36 -3.73 -0.93 -10.19
C ILE A 36 -2.58 -0.53 -11.12
N PRO A 37 -2.86 0.01 -12.32
CA PRO A 37 -1.80 0.49 -13.22
C PRO A 37 -1.01 1.66 -12.63
N LEU A 38 0.32 1.62 -12.74
CA LEU A 38 1.22 2.69 -12.29
C LEU A 38 0.92 4.04 -12.98
N GLY A 39 0.40 4.02 -14.20
CA GLY A 39 0.02 5.23 -14.95
C GLY A 39 -1.12 6.05 -14.32
N LEU A 40 -1.84 5.49 -13.33
CA LEU A 40 -2.84 6.22 -12.56
C LEU A 40 -2.22 7.08 -11.44
N ILE A 41 -0.97 6.83 -11.06
CA ILE A 41 -0.30 7.57 -9.99
C ILE A 41 -0.03 9.01 -10.45
N LYS A 42 -0.53 9.98 -9.68
CA LYS A 42 -0.31 11.41 -9.94
C LYS A 42 0.87 12.01 -9.18
N GLY A 43 1.22 11.43 -8.02
CA GLY A 43 2.30 11.93 -7.20
C GLY A 43 2.48 11.14 -5.91
N ARG A 44 3.50 11.52 -5.13
CA ARG A 44 3.82 10.93 -3.83
C ARG A 44 3.67 11.98 -2.75
N VAL A 45 2.92 11.66 -1.69
CA VAL A 45 2.81 12.51 -0.50
C VAL A 45 4.14 12.51 0.23
N THR A 46 4.68 13.69 0.54
CA THR A 46 6.00 13.83 1.20
C THR A 46 5.94 14.60 2.51
N HIS A 47 5.00 15.54 2.67
CA HIS A 47 4.89 16.38 3.84
C HIS A 47 3.43 16.59 4.23
N VAL A 48 3.18 16.66 5.53
CA VAL A 48 1.95 17.17 6.11
C VAL A 48 2.15 18.67 6.33
N ILE A 49 1.23 19.49 5.83
CA ILE A 49 1.29 20.95 5.95
C ILE A 49 0.29 21.51 6.97
N TRP A 50 -0.62 20.67 7.49
CA TRP A 50 -1.62 21.05 8.49
C TRP A 50 -2.16 19.80 9.20
N PRO A 51 -2.55 19.87 10.50
CA PRO A 51 -2.50 21.02 11.42
C PRO A 51 -1.07 21.45 11.81
N PRO A 52 -0.86 22.66 12.38
CA PRO A 52 0.47 23.18 12.72
C PRO A 52 1.28 22.22 13.60
N SER A 53 0.61 21.53 14.53
CA SER A 53 1.22 20.53 15.41
C SER A 53 1.70 19.26 14.71
N LYS A 54 1.31 19.05 13.45
CA LYS A 54 1.69 17.90 12.62
C LYS A 54 2.48 18.29 11.37
N ILE A 55 2.87 19.57 11.23
CA ILE A 55 3.69 19.99 10.09
C ILE A 55 5.01 19.23 10.11
N GLY A 56 5.33 18.55 9.02
CA GLY A 56 6.54 17.73 8.94
C GLY A 56 6.54 16.78 7.76
N ARG A 57 7.64 16.04 7.63
CA ARG A 57 7.80 15.00 6.60
C ARG A 57 6.96 13.78 6.96
N VAL A 58 6.36 13.13 5.96
CA VAL A 58 5.68 11.85 6.13
C VAL A 58 6.73 10.77 6.38
N ASP A 59 6.56 10.02 7.47
CA ASP A 59 7.40 8.87 7.78
C ASP A 59 7.19 7.78 6.75
N THR A 60 8.27 7.38 6.08
CA THR A 60 8.30 6.23 5.18
C THR A 60 8.87 5.04 5.91
N LYS A 61 8.15 4.50 6.89
CA LYS A 61 8.52 3.23 7.54
C LYS A 61 7.79 2.09 6.82
N MET A 62 8.53 1.09 6.36
CA MET A 62 7.92 -0.16 5.96
C MET A 62 7.33 -0.84 7.20
N PRO A 63 6.12 -1.42 7.13
CA PRO A 63 5.58 -2.21 8.22
C PRO A 63 6.52 -3.39 8.51
N GLU A 64 6.86 -3.62 9.79
CA GLU A 64 7.83 -4.65 10.22
C GLU A 64 7.43 -6.07 9.79
N ASN A 65 6.14 -6.31 9.58
CA ASN A 65 5.56 -7.56 9.15
C ASN A 65 5.56 -7.76 7.62
N ARG A 66 6.15 -6.84 6.84
CA ARG A 66 6.29 -7.00 5.38
C ARG A 66 7.72 -7.33 5.00
N ILE A 67 7.87 -8.46 4.32
CA ILE A 67 9.11 -8.89 3.71
C ILE A 67 9.28 -8.10 2.42
N SER A 68 10.34 -7.30 2.31
CA SER A 68 10.71 -6.69 1.03
C SER A 68 11.12 -7.82 0.06
N PRO A 69 10.56 -7.89 -1.16
CA PRO A 69 11.16 -8.72 -2.19
C PRO A 69 12.58 -8.17 -2.43
N LEU A 70 13.59 -9.01 -2.20
CA LEU A 70 14.97 -8.75 -2.62
C LEU A 70 15.02 -8.51 -4.13
#